data_AF-A0A8E2DG62-F1
#
_entry.id   AF-A0A8E2DG62-F1
#
_cell.length_a   1.000
_cell.length_b   1.000
_cell.length_c   1.000
_cell.angle_alpha   90.00
_cell.angle_beta   90.00
_cell.angle_gamma   90.00
#
_symmetry.space_group_name_H-M   'P 1'
#
loop_
_entity.id
_entity.type
_entity.pdbx_description
1 polymer ?
#
loop_
_entity_poly.entity_id
_entity_poly.type
_entity_poly.pdbx_seq_one_letter_code
_entity_poly.pdbx_strand_id
1 'polypeptide(L)'
;MPTDIDVSTGKCPVEGCCYVQAKGRSPDFKRHLATHTAALVPDKWICCGLPIQDARERGVHVSRDTVPREYEGIPMVGGCGQRFSRQDALKRHLDQGKGCIGKVDAPYLRGNQEKSAEKKSR
;
A
#
# COMPACT_ATOMS: atom_id res chain seq x y z
N MET A 1 12.68 24.34 -9.36
CA MET A 1 11.46 24.87 -10.00
C MET A 1 10.30 24.71 -9.02
N PRO A 2 10.07 25.67 -8.11
CA PRO A 2 8.92 25.63 -7.21
C PRO A 2 7.81 26.52 -7.78
N THR A 3 6.61 25.96 -7.96
CA THR A 3 5.39 26.77 -8.13
C THR A 3 4.29 26.10 -7.32
N ASP A 4 3.80 26.89 -6.38
CA ASP A 4 2.75 26.64 -5.42
C ASP A 4 1.55 25.91 -6.04
N ILE A 5 1.13 24.81 -5.40
CA ILE A 5 -0.04 24.04 -5.79
C ILE A 5 -1.26 24.88 -5.40
N ASP A 6 -1.86 25.62 -6.34
CA ASP A 6 -3.13 26.30 -6.12
C ASP A 6 -4.27 25.27 -6.02
N VAL A 7 -4.53 24.82 -4.80
CA VAL A 7 -5.62 23.88 -4.46
C VAL A 7 -7.01 24.55 -4.56
N SER A 8 -7.13 25.79 -5.04
CA SER A 8 -8.38 26.57 -5.00
C SER A 8 -9.39 26.18 -6.09
N THR A 9 -8.95 25.65 -7.24
CA THR A 9 -9.81 25.31 -8.39
C THR A 9 -10.19 23.83 -8.50
N GLY A 10 -9.61 22.96 -7.67
CA GLY A 10 -9.81 21.50 -7.73
C GLY A 10 -9.30 20.85 -9.02
N LYS A 11 -8.59 21.59 -9.88
CA LYS A 11 -7.96 21.05 -11.10
C LYS A 11 -6.62 20.41 -10.76
N CYS A 12 -6.31 19.28 -11.42
CA CYS A 12 -5.00 18.67 -11.29
C CYS A 12 -3.91 19.62 -11.84
N PRO A 13 -2.80 19.85 -11.12
CA PRO A 13 -1.70 20.70 -11.57
C PRO A 13 -0.74 19.98 -12.55
N VAL A 14 -0.98 18.71 -12.87
CA VAL A 14 -0.11 17.95 -13.78
C VAL A 14 -0.45 18.29 -15.23
N GLU A 15 0.56 18.77 -15.95
CA GLU A 15 0.46 19.07 -17.38
C GLU A 15 -0.09 17.87 -18.17
N GLY A 16 -1.12 18.11 -18.98
CA GLY A 16 -1.82 17.08 -19.75
C GLY A 16 -2.86 16.27 -18.95
N CYS A 17 -3.08 16.55 -17.66
CA CYS A 17 -4.15 15.93 -16.89
C CYS A 17 -5.42 16.79 -16.85
N CYS A 18 -6.50 16.30 -17.46
CA CYS A 18 -7.80 17.00 -17.47
C CYS A 18 -8.66 16.74 -16.23
N TYR A 19 -8.11 16.17 -15.16
CA TYR A 19 -8.89 15.83 -13.97
C TYR A 19 -9.30 17.07 -13.17
N VAL A 20 -10.58 17.18 -12.86
CA VAL A 20 -11.15 18.23 -12.02
C VAL A 20 -12.01 17.62 -10.93
N GLN A 21 -11.71 17.96 -9.69
CA GLN A 21 -12.38 17.41 -8.51
C GLN A 21 -13.66 18.20 -8.20
N ALA A 22 -14.77 17.81 -8.84
CA ALA A 22 -16.04 18.54 -8.79
C ALA A 22 -16.66 18.70 -7.38
N LYS A 23 -16.29 17.86 -6.40
CA LYS A 23 -16.95 17.77 -5.08
C LYS A 23 -16.09 18.26 -3.91
N GLY A 24 -14.91 18.85 -4.15
CA GLY A 24 -14.06 19.46 -3.11
C GLY A 24 -13.53 18.53 -2.00
N ARG A 25 -13.90 17.24 -1.98
CA ARG A 25 -13.32 16.20 -1.11
C ARG A 25 -11.81 16.04 -1.32
N SER A 26 -11.02 16.71 -0.49
CA SER A 26 -9.56 16.63 -0.48
C SER A 26 -8.98 15.21 -0.54
N PRO A 27 -9.58 14.15 0.06
CA PRO A 27 -9.08 12.79 -0.06
C PRO A 27 -9.10 12.24 -1.50
N ASP A 28 -10.12 12.58 -2.29
CA ASP A 28 -10.21 12.13 -3.68
C ASP A 28 -9.17 12.82 -4.55
N PHE A 29 -8.92 14.11 -4.32
CA PHE A 29 -7.90 14.86 -5.03
C PHE A 29 -6.49 14.38 -4.69
N LYS A 30 -6.18 14.17 -3.40
CA LYS A 30 -4.91 13.57 -2.99
C LYS A 30 -4.68 12.19 -3.61
N ARG A 31 -5.72 11.35 -3.66
CA ARG A 31 -5.67 10.04 -4.32
C ARG A 31 -5.41 10.16 -5.82
N HIS A 32 -6.01 11.14 -6.46
CA HIS A 32 -5.77 11.41 -7.88
C HIS A 32 -4.30 11.80 -8.11
N LEU A 33 -3.76 12.78 -7.36
CA LEU A 33 -2.36 13.18 -7.46
C LEU A 33 -1.39 12.02 -7.26
N ALA A 34 -1.70 11.11 -6.32
CA ALA A 34 -0.89 9.92 -6.07
C ALA A 34 -0.78 8.99 -7.28
N THR A 35 -1.71 9.07 -8.26
CA THR A 35 -1.64 8.29 -9.50
C THR A 35 -0.51 8.78 -10.41
N HIS A 36 -0.21 10.08 -10.40
CA HIS A 36 0.89 10.65 -11.19
C HIS A 36 2.26 10.27 -10.61
N THR A 37 2.34 10.15 -9.29
CA THR A 37 3.57 9.71 -8.61
C THR A 37 3.64 8.19 -8.43
N ALA A 38 2.63 7.42 -8.85
CA ALA A 38 2.55 5.99 -8.54
C ALA A 38 3.75 5.19 -9.07
N ALA A 39 4.33 5.58 -10.20
CA ALA A 39 5.52 4.95 -10.76
C ALA A 39 6.82 5.28 -9.99
N LEU A 40 6.84 6.42 -9.28
CA LEU A 40 7.98 6.87 -8.48
C LEU A 40 7.88 6.40 -7.03
N VAL A 41 6.70 5.96 -6.63
CA VAL A 41 6.39 5.61 -5.26
C VAL A 41 6.53 4.10 -5.08
N PRO A 42 7.40 3.65 -4.16
CA PRO A 42 7.58 2.23 -3.89
C PRO A 42 6.26 1.58 -3.43
N ASP A 43 6.10 0.29 -3.72
CA ASP A 43 4.85 -0.45 -3.48
C ASP A 43 4.45 -0.45 -2.00
N LYS A 44 3.59 0.51 -1.63
CA LYS A 44 3.14 0.71 -0.25
C LYS A 44 2.31 -0.45 0.29
N TRP A 45 1.54 -1.10 -0.59
CA TRP A 45 0.60 -2.16 -0.25
C TRP A 45 0.89 -3.37 -1.11
N ILE A 46 1.60 -4.34 -0.57
CA ILE A 46 1.91 -5.60 -1.25
C ILE A 46 1.35 -6.76 -0.44
N CYS A 47 0.80 -7.77 -1.10
CA CYS A 47 0.44 -9.02 -0.46
C CYS A 47 1.69 -9.90 -0.29
N CYS A 48 2.50 -9.60 0.73
CA CYS A 48 3.70 -10.38 1.06
C CYS A 48 3.41 -11.57 1.98
N GLY A 49 2.22 -11.66 2.57
CA GLY A 49 1.85 -12.73 3.50
C GLY A 49 2.22 -12.38 4.94
N LEU A 50 2.72 -13.37 5.69
CA LEU A 50 3.19 -13.21 7.07
C LEU A 50 4.69 -13.52 7.18
N PRO A 51 5.42 -12.90 8.12
CA PRO A 51 6.76 -13.34 8.50
C PRO A 51 6.73 -14.82 8.89
N ILE A 52 7.81 -15.56 8.61
CA ILE A 52 7.88 -16.99 8.96
C ILE A 52 7.63 -17.22 10.46
N GLN A 53 8.14 -16.34 11.32
CA GLN A 53 7.97 -16.44 12.77
C GLN A 53 6.48 -16.31 13.14
N ASP A 54 5.81 -15.24 12.73
CA ASP A 54 4.37 -15.04 12.94
C ASP A 54 3.51 -16.17 12.36
N ALA A 55 3.90 -16.70 11.18
CA ALA A 55 3.19 -17.81 10.54
C ALA A 55 3.25 -19.07 11.43
N ARG A 56 4.43 -19.37 11.99
CA ARG A 56 4.62 -20.50 12.92
C ARG A 56 3.84 -20.31 14.22
N GLU A 57 3.88 -19.11 14.80
CA GLU A 57 3.15 -18.79 16.03
C GLU A 57 1.63 -18.96 15.87
N ARG A 58 1.11 -18.74 14.66
CA ARG A 58 -0.30 -18.94 14.32
C ARG A 58 -0.66 -20.37 13.92
N GLY A 59 0.30 -21.30 13.98
CA GLY A 59 0.09 -22.69 13.57
C GLY A 59 -0.07 -22.87 12.06
N VAL A 60 0.34 -21.90 11.24
CA VAL A 60 0.37 -22.07 9.78
C VAL A 60 1.48 -23.05 9.44
N HIS A 61 1.11 -24.17 8.82
CA HIS A 61 2.09 -25.16 8.37
C HIS A 61 2.80 -24.65 7.12
N VAL A 62 4.01 -24.14 7.31
CA VAL A 62 4.91 -23.77 6.23
C VAL A 62 5.69 -25.02 5.81
N SER A 63 5.36 -25.58 4.65
CA SER A 63 6.13 -26.72 4.10
C SER A 63 7.60 -26.33 3.96
N ARG A 64 8.52 -27.29 4.16
CA ARG A 64 9.96 -27.10 3.93
C ARG A 64 10.28 -26.70 2.49
N ASP A 65 9.45 -27.09 1.54
CA ASP A 65 9.60 -26.74 0.13
C ASP A 65 9.07 -25.33 -0.19
N THR A 66 8.43 -24.66 0.78
CA THR A 66 7.97 -23.29 0.62
C THR A 66 9.18 -22.37 0.57
N VAL A 67 9.49 -21.85 -0.61
CA VAL A 67 10.52 -20.81 -0.77
C VAL A 67 9.96 -19.49 -0.23
N PRO A 68 10.52 -18.93 0.86
CA PRO A 68 10.08 -17.66 1.40
C PRO A 68 10.40 -16.54 0.42
N ARG A 69 9.48 -15.57 0.31
CA ARG A 69 9.75 -14.34 -0.43
C ARG A 69 10.37 -13.33 0.52
N GLU A 70 11.49 -12.73 0.12
CA GLU A 70 12.05 -11.61 0.86
C GLU A 70 11.25 -10.33 0.60
N TYR A 71 10.90 -9.62 1.66
CA TYR A 71 10.29 -8.30 1.63
C TYR A 71 10.96 -7.41 2.67
N GLU A 72 11.66 -6.37 2.21
CA GLU A 72 12.47 -5.47 3.06
C GLU A 72 13.40 -6.23 4.03
N GLY A 73 14.02 -7.32 3.56
CA GLY A 73 14.91 -8.17 4.36
C GLY A 73 14.21 -9.16 5.30
N ILE A 74 12.86 -9.17 5.32
CA ILE A 74 12.08 -10.10 6.14
C ILE A 74 11.63 -11.28 5.27
N PRO A 75 11.85 -12.54 5.68
CA PRO A 75 11.36 -13.71 4.96
C PRO A 75 9.87 -13.91 5.23
N MET A 76 9.07 -13.86 4.16
CA MET A 76 7.61 -13.89 4.18
C MET A 76 7.05 -15.14 3.49
N VAL A 77 5.89 -15.61 3.96
CA VAL A 77 5.19 -16.81 3.44
C VAL A 77 3.69 -16.60 3.28
N GLY A 78 3.09 -17.34 2.35
CA GLY A 78 1.63 -17.36 2.13
C GLY A 78 1.05 -16.06 1.56
N GLY A 79 1.86 -15.25 0.88
CA GLY A 79 1.42 -14.10 0.09
C GLY A 79 1.52 -14.37 -1.42
N CYS A 80 0.69 -13.70 -2.21
CA CYS A 80 0.71 -13.84 -3.67
C CYS A 80 1.69 -12.88 -4.37
N GLY A 81 2.25 -11.91 -3.65
CA GLY A 81 3.17 -10.89 -4.19
C GLY A 81 2.49 -9.80 -5.02
N GLN A 82 1.16 -9.77 -5.13
CA GLN A 82 0.45 -8.72 -5.86
C GLN A 82 0.61 -7.36 -5.18
N ARG A 83 0.86 -6.34 -6.01
CA ARG A 83 1.03 -4.94 -5.60
C ARG A 83 -0.28 -4.19 -5.77
N PHE A 84 -0.59 -3.34 -4.81
CA PHE A 84 -1.78 -2.52 -4.76
C PHE A 84 -1.40 -1.07 -4.53
N SER A 85 -2.08 -0.17 -5.24
CA SER A 85 -1.91 1.27 -5.03
C SER A 85 -2.55 1.76 -3.71
N ARG A 86 -3.43 0.96 -3.10
CA ARG A 86 -4.28 1.36 -1.97
C ARG A 86 -4.43 0.27 -0.92
N GLN A 87 -4.54 0.69 0.34
CA GLN A 87 -4.79 -0.21 1.47
C GLN A 87 -6.12 -0.94 1.35
N ASP A 88 -7.19 -0.27 0.90
CA ASP A 88 -8.51 -0.90 0.78
C ASP A 88 -8.56 -1.97 -0.32
N ALA A 89 -7.75 -1.82 -1.37
CA ALA A 89 -7.61 -2.84 -2.40
C ALA A 89 -6.91 -4.08 -1.85
N LEU A 90 -5.83 -3.90 -1.07
CA LEU A 90 -5.18 -4.99 -0.35
C LEU A 90 -6.13 -5.63 0.67
N LYS A 91 -6.91 -4.84 1.41
CA LYS A 91 -7.91 -5.35 2.35
C LYS A 91 -8.90 -6.27 1.65
N ARG A 92 -9.52 -5.78 0.57
CA ARG A 92 -10.47 -6.57 -0.22
C ARG A 92 -9.83 -7.84 -0.79
N HIS A 93 -8.58 -7.77 -1.21
CA HIS A 93 -7.84 -8.94 -1.68
C HIS A 93 -7.69 -10.01 -0.58
N LEU A 94 -7.33 -9.60 0.64
CA LEU A 94 -7.21 -10.51 1.78
C LEU A 94 -8.59 -11.05 2.22
N ASP A 95 -9.62 -10.20 2.24
CA ASP A 95 -10.98 -10.58 2.63
C ASP A 95 -11.64 -11.55 1.63
N GLN A 96 -11.36 -11.40 0.32
CA GLN A 96 -11.89 -12.26 -0.74
C GLN A 96 -11.10 -13.58 -0.91
N GLY A 97 -9.92 -13.67 -0.29
CA GLY A 97 -9.27 -14.90 0.14
C GLY A 97 -9.18 -16.06 -0.86
N LYS A 98 -8.27 -15.97 -1.85
CA LYS A 98 -7.77 -17.17 -2.58
C LYS A 98 -6.60 -17.87 -1.84
N GLY A 99 -6.63 -17.90 -0.50
CA GLY A 99 -5.59 -18.56 0.31
C GLY A 99 -4.38 -17.69 0.71
N CYS A 100 -4.47 -16.36 0.63
CA CYS A 100 -3.44 -15.47 1.17
C CYS A 100 -3.61 -15.26 2.68
N ILE A 101 -2.53 -15.38 3.45
CA ILE A 101 -2.58 -15.33 4.94
C ILE A 101 -2.14 -13.98 5.53
N GLY A 102 -1.86 -12.99 4.68
CA GLY A 102 -1.35 -11.69 5.10
C GLY A 102 -2.35 -10.83 5.88
N LYS A 103 -1.86 -9.71 6.43
CA LYS A 103 -2.64 -8.73 7.18
C LYS A 103 -2.51 -7.33 6.58
N VAL A 104 -3.62 -6.60 6.47
CA VAL A 104 -3.64 -5.24 5.90
C VAL A 104 -3.08 -4.18 6.87
N ASP A 105 -3.14 -4.46 8.15
CA ASP A 105 -2.64 -3.66 9.28
C ASP A 105 -1.23 -4.07 9.71
N ALA A 106 -0.57 -4.96 8.96
CA ALA A 106 0.76 -5.43 9.28
C ALA A 106 1.79 -4.28 9.37
N PRO A 107 2.64 -4.27 10.41
CA PRO A 107 3.57 -3.17 10.66
C PRO A 107 4.74 -3.12 9.67
N TYR A 108 5.05 -4.23 9.01
CA TYR A 108 6.08 -4.30 7.98
C TYR A 108 5.64 -3.71 6.64
N LEU A 109 4.34 -3.48 6.42
CA LEU A 109 3.89 -2.82 5.19
C LEU A 109 4.33 -1.36 5.18
N ARG A 110 5.11 -0.95 4.17
CA ARG A 110 5.59 0.43 4.01
C ARG A 110 4.46 1.46 4.13
N GLY A 111 3.29 1.18 3.57
CA GLY A 111 2.13 2.06 3.69
C GLY A 111 1.63 2.29 5.12
N ASN A 112 1.82 1.35 6.04
CA ASN A 112 1.49 1.50 7.47
C ASN A 112 2.62 2.21 8.25
N GLN A 113 3.87 2.00 7.87
CA GLN A 113 5.02 2.70 8.45
C GLN A 113 4.96 4.21 8.17
N GLU A 114 4.67 4.59 6.92
CA GLU A 114 4.52 5.99 6.53
C GLU A 114 3.38 6.70 7.29
N LYS A 115 2.23 6.04 7.46
CA LYS A 115 1.12 6.56 8.27
C LYS A 115 1.52 6.78 9.72
N SER A 116 2.32 5.87 10.27
CA SER A 116 2.78 5.95 11.66
C SER A 116 3.81 7.07 11.84
N ALA A 117 4.66 7.30 10.83
CA ALA A 117 5.61 8.42 10.81
C ALA A 117 4.88 9.78 10.71
N GLU A 118 3.90 9.91 9.81
CA GLU A 118 3.11 11.15 9.64
C GLU A 118 2.36 11.53 10.93
N LYS A 119 1.90 10.52 11.70
CA LYS A 119 1.19 10.72 12.97
C LYS A 119 2.10 11.09 14.15
N LYS A 120 3.39 10.74 14.09
CA LYS A 120 4.40 11.10 15.11
C LYS A 120 4.96 12.52 14.91
N SER A 121 4.84 13.08 13.71
CA SER A 121 5.38 14.39 13.37
C SER A 121 4.39 15.54 13.62
N ARG A 122 3.30 15.29 14.34
CA ARG A 122 2.15 16.17 14.52
C ARG A 122 1.79 16.26 15.99
#